data_AF-A0AAN6LSZ1-F1
#
_entry.id   AF-A0AAN6LSZ1-F1
#
_cell.length_a   1.000
_cell.length_b   1.000
_cell.length_c   1.000
_cell.angle_alpha   90.00
_cell.angle_beta   90.00
_cell.angle_gamma   90.00
#
_symmetry.space_group_name_H-M   'P 1'
#
loop_
_entity.id
_entity.type
_entity.pdbx_description
1 polymer ?
#
loop_
_entity_poly.entity_id
_entity_poly.type
_entity_poly.pdbx_seq_one_letter_code
_entity_poly.pdbx_strand_id
1 'polypeptide(L)'
;MAAPNSALDAPSAQLHLEQRAATVRALASRRPVLHHLNADTSWLLQIPRPASAVKRGARIYYNVLIDPWLRGGQSDVARWFSQQWHATESAVGTIAEVDALAGEMEVLAGGRRRGGEEGERTLIDAVAVSHEFTDHCHRETLEEVHGDVPVFATEQAAKLISSWNHFRTVIPTPTFSAQNPDWRSYSLPPLPSWLSISRVTAPSDALYYHSALLITFAPHASPAPTKKRASLSIFGEDDSPFDSDPPNASSTPRTGSPSNPYPPSRKPIPRSRPSLSCTASTMCLFPRRSN
;
A
#
# COMPACT_ATOMS: atom_id res chain seq x y z
N MET A 1 21.47 -20.16 -47.78
CA MET A 1 21.68 -20.51 -46.36
C MET A 1 21.79 -19.20 -45.58
N ALA A 2 20.73 -18.81 -44.87
CA ALA A 2 20.76 -17.67 -43.97
C ALA A 2 21.15 -18.16 -42.59
N ALA A 3 22.20 -17.58 -41.99
CA ALA A 3 22.54 -17.81 -40.60
C ALA A 3 21.68 -16.89 -39.72
N PRO A 4 20.92 -17.39 -38.74
CA PRO A 4 20.33 -16.56 -37.71
C PRO A 4 21.35 -16.43 -36.58
N ASN A 5 21.84 -15.23 -36.31
CA ASN A 5 22.50 -14.94 -35.04
C ASN A 5 22.46 -13.43 -34.80
N SER A 6 21.33 -12.93 -34.32
CA SER A 6 21.31 -11.65 -33.60
C SER A 6 21.93 -11.89 -32.22
N ALA A 7 23.26 -12.04 -32.18
CA ALA A 7 23.98 -11.82 -30.95
C ALA A 7 23.69 -10.36 -30.53
N LEU A 8 23.10 -10.16 -29.35
CA LEU A 8 22.97 -8.83 -28.76
C LEU A 8 24.32 -8.13 -28.88
N ASP A 9 24.35 -6.94 -29.48
CA ASP A 9 25.60 -6.21 -29.65
C ASP A 9 26.24 -5.94 -28.27
N ALA A 10 27.57 -5.89 -28.23
CA ALA A 10 28.31 -5.78 -26.97
C ALA A 10 27.87 -4.59 -26.09
N PRO A 11 27.53 -3.39 -26.66
CA PRO A 11 26.98 -2.28 -25.89
C PRO A 11 25.64 -2.61 -25.22
N SER A 12 24.71 -3.26 -25.93
CA SER A 12 23.41 -3.65 -25.36
C SER A 12 23.60 -4.66 -24.23
N ALA A 13 24.47 -5.66 -24.42
CA ALA A 13 24.78 -6.64 -23.39
C ALA A 13 25.37 -5.99 -22.12
N GLN A 14 26.28 -5.02 -22.29
CA GLN A 14 26.83 -4.25 -21.17
C GLN A 14 25.75 -3.44 -20.45
N LEU A 15 24.90 -2.72 -21.19
CA LEU A 15 23.81 -1.94 -20.62
C LEU A 15 22.86 -2.82 -19.80
N HIS A 16 22.47 -3.99 -20.32
CA HIS A 16 21.62 -4.93 -19.60
C HIS A 16 22.25 -5.42 -18.29
N LEU A 17 23.56 -5.71 -18.30
CA LEU A 17 24.28 -6.12 -17.09
C LEU A 17 24.33 -4.99 -16.04
N GLU A 18 24.61 -3.76 -16.47
CA GLU A 18 24.66 -2.59 -15.59
C GLU A 18 23.28 -2.25 -15.01
N GLN A 19 22.23 -2.29 -15.83
CA GLN A 19 20.84 -2.13 -15.40
C GLN A 19 20.47 -3.19 -14.38
N ARG A 20 20.74 -4.47 -14.65
CA ARG A 20 20.47 -5.57 -13.72
C ARG A 20 21.20 -5.38 -12.39
N ALA A 21 22.48 -5.00 -12.44
CA ALA A 21 23.26 -4.75 -11.22
C ALA A 21 22.70 -3.56 -10.41
N ALA A 22 22.26 -2.50 -11.08
CA ALA A 22 21.61 -1.37 -10.43
C ALA A 22 20.28 -1.78 -9.78
N THR A 23 19.45 -2.57 -10.46
CA THR A 23 18.20 -3.11 -9.92
C THR A 23 18.46 -3.97 -8.68
N VAL A 24 19.41 -4.90 -8.73
CA VAL A 24 19.77 -5.74 -7.57
C VAL A 24 20.22 -4.88 -6.38
N ARG A 25 21.07 -3.87 -6.61
CA ARG A 25 21.49 -2.94 -5.54
C ARG A 25 20.32 -2.16 -4.97
N ALA A 26 19.39 -1.71 -5.80
CA ALA A 26 18.20 -1.00 -5.34
C ALA A 26 17.29 -1.89 -4.49
N LEU A 27 17.07 -3.14 -4.90
CA LEU A 27 16.22 -4.10 -4.19
C LEU A 27 16.84 -4.61 -2.88
N ALA A 28 18.17 -4.61 -2.76
CA ALA A 28 18.86 -4.92 -1.52
C ALA A 28 18.45 -4.01 -0.35
N SER A 29 17.98 -2.79 -0.64
CA SER A 29 17.47 -1.85 0.37
C SER A 29 16.12 -2.23 0.98
N ARG A 30 15.46 -3.28 0.47
CA ARG A 30 14.16 -3.78 0.96
C ARG A 30 13.11 -2.67 1.05
N ARG A 31 13.05 -1.81 0.03
CA ARG A 31 12.02 -0.77 -0.09
C ARG A 31 10.80 -1.30 -0.84
N PRO A 32 9.61 -0.70 -0.62
CA PRO A 32 8.44 -0.95 -1.45
C PRO A 32 8.73 -0.68 -2.92
N VAL A 33 8.21 -1.53 -3.79
CA VAL A 33 8.30 -1.37 -5.24
C VAL A 33 6.89 -1.23 -5.78
N LEU A 34 6.67 -0.22 -6.61
CA LEU A 34 5.42 -0.01 -7.33
C LEU A 34 5.69 -0.22 -8.81
N HIS A 35 5.06 -1.23 -9.39
CA HIS A 35 5.10 -1.47 -10.82
C HIS A 35 3.86 -0.86 -11.46
N HIS A 36 4.11 -0.07 -12.50
CA HIS A 36 3.07 0.45 -13.37
C HIS A 36 2.80 -0.61 -14.44
N LEU A 37 1.68 -1.33 -14.32
CA LEU A 37 1.38 -2.42 -15.24
C LEU A 37 0.83 -1.84 -16.54
N ASN A 38 -0.07 -0.86 -16.49
CA ASN A 38 -0.53 -0.10 -17.65
C ASN A 38 -0.47 1.40 -17.36
N ALA A 39 -0.80 2.23 -18.35
CA ALA A 39 -0.78 3.68 -18.22
C ALA A 39 -1.99 4.30 -17.48
N ASP A 40 -2.92 3.46 -17.06
CA ASP A 40 -4.25 3.86 -16.67
C ASP A 40 -4.41 3.67 -15.15
N THR A 41 -4.67 2.43 -14.73
CA THR A 41 -5.24 2.13 -13.41
C THR A 41 -4.59 0.92 -12.73
N SER A 42 -3.79 0.12 -13.42
CA SER A 42 -3.31 -1.16 -12.86
C SER A 42 -1.89 -1.08 -12.34
N TRP A 43 -1.73 -1.45 -11.06
CA TRP A 43 -0.44 -1.45 -10.38
C TRP A 43 -0.18 -2.75 -9.62
N LEU A 44 1.08 -3.18 -9.58
CA LEU A 44 1.54 -4.20 -8.64
C LEU A 44 2.39 -3.53 -7.55
N LEU A 45 1.89 -3.51 -6.32
CA LEU A 45 2.61 -3.00 -5.16
C LEU A 45 3.26 -4.15 -4.39
N GLN A 46 4.58 -4.17 -4.34
CA GLN A 46 5.36 -5.14 -3.58
C GLN A 46 5.84 -4.52 -2.26
N ILE A 47 5.28 -5.00 -1.15
CA ILE A 47 5.56 -4.48 0.20
C ILE A 47 6.55 -5.42 0.90
N PRO A 48 7.70 -4.94 1.39
CA PRO A 48 8.66 -5.77 2.10
C PRO A 48 8.03 -6.35 3.37
N ARG A 49 8.09 -7.68 3.51
CA ARG A 49 7.65 -8.34 4.74
C ARG A 49 8.60 -8.00 5.89
N PRO A 50 8.10 -7.97 7.14
CA PRO A 50 8.97 -7.81 8.30
C PRO A 50 10.10 -8.84 8.32
N ALA A 51 11.30 -8.42 8.70
CA ALA A 51 12.50 -9.27 8.69
C ALA A 51 12.31 -10.59 9.47
N SER A 52 11.49 -10.60 10.52
CA SER A 52 11.17 -11.80 11.30
C SER A 52 10.37 -12.84 10.49
N ALA A 53 9.49 -12.40 9.58
CA ALA A 53 8.76 -13.29 8.68
C ALA A 53 9.69 -13.91 7.63
N VAL A 54 10.56 -13.09 7.02
CA VAL A 54 11.55 -13.55 6.04
C VAL A 54 12.53 -14.55 6.65
N LYS A 55 13.01 -14.30 7.88
CA LYS A 55 13.87 -15.24 8.63
C LYS A 55 13.20 -16.60 8.88
N ARG A 56 11.87 -16.65 8.96
CA ARG A 56 11.08 -17.88 9.09
C ARG A 56 10.73 -18.53 7.75
N GLY A 57 11.34 -18.07 6.65
CA GLY A 57 11.15 -18.64 5.31
C GLY A 57 9.94 -18.09 4.54
N ALA A 58 9.35 -16.97 4.98
CA ALA A 58 8.40 -16.25 4.14
C ALA A 58 9.10 -15.58 2.95
N ARG A 59 8.32 -15.29 1.89
CA ARG A 59 8.76 -14.44 0.77
C ARG A 59 9.23 -13.07 1.25
N ILE A 60 10.06 -12.43 0.47
CA ILE A 60 10.56 -11.08 0.73
C ILE A 60 9.44 -10.07 0.63
N TYR A 61 8.61 -10.20 -0.40
CA TYR A 61 7.51 -9.28 -0.65
C TYR A 61 6.15 -9.88 -0.32
N TYR A 62 5.23 -9.00 0.03
CA TYR A 62 3.79 -9.20 0.00
C TYR A 62 3.27 -8.41 -1.19
N ASN A 63 2.63 -9.10 -2.12
CA ASN A 63 2.26 -8.54 -3.41
C ASN A 63 0.77 -8.18 -3.41
N VAL A 64 0.46 -6.88 -3.55
CA VAL A 64 -0.90 -6.35 -3.69
C VAL A 64 -1.10 -5.94 -5.14
N LEU A 65 -2.04 -6.60 -5.83
CA LEU A 65 -2.48 -6.20 -7.16
C LEU A 65 -3.60 -5.18 -7.03
N ILE A 66 -3.45 -4.02 -7.66
CA ILE A 66 -4.38 -2.88 -7.54
C ILE A 66 -5.07 -2.69 -8.88
N ASP A 67 -6.42 -2.62 -8.85
CA ASP A 67 -7.28 -2.28 -9.98
C ASP A 67 -6.90 -2.99 -11.29
N PRO A 68 -6.91 -4.34 -11.34
CA PRO A 68 -6.34 -5.07 -12.47
C PRO A 68 -7.24 -5.03 -13.71
N TRP A 69 -6.73 -4.38 -14.76
CA TRP A 69 -7.27 -4.34 -16.12
C TRP A 69 -6.10 -4.50 -17.09
N LEU A 70 -5.81 -5.73 -17.53
CA LEU A 70 -4.57 -6.04 -18.25
C LEU A 70 -4.76 -6.17 -19.77
N ARG A 71 -5.97 -6.53 -20.22
CA ARG A 71 -6.34 -6.72 -21.62
C ARG A 71 -7.83 -6.40 -21.80
N GLY A 72 -8.22 -6.26 -23.06
CA GLY A 72 -9.61 -6.08 -23.45
C GLY A 72 -10.05 -4.61 -23.41
N GLY A 73 -11.12 -4.31 -24.15
CA GLY A 73 -11.81 -3.03 -24.05
C GLY A 73 -12.87 -3.07 -22.94
N GLN A 74 -13.19 -1.92 -22.39
CA GLN A 74 -14.15 -1.76 -21.32
C GLN A 74 -15.51 -1.27 -21.86
N SER A 75 -16.63 -1.68 -21.24
CA SER A 75 -17.94 -1.09 -21.51
C SER A 75 -18.83 -1.03 -20.26
N ASP A 76 -19.22 0.18 -19.85
CA ASP A 76 -20.14 0.38 -18.72
C ASP A 76 -21.57 0.72 -19.18
N VAL A 77 -22.55 0.19 -18.43
CA VAL A 77 -24.01 0.45 -18.48
C VAL A 77 -24.72 0.03 -19.79
N ALA A 78 -24.18 0.39 -20.95
CA ALA A 78 -24.56 -0.15 -22.25
C ALA A 78 -23.43 0.07 -23.27
N ARG A 79 -23.18 -0.92 -24.15
CA ARG A 79 -22.14 -0.91 -25.22
C ARG A 79 -22.07 0.37 -26.08
N TRP A 80 -23.08 1.24 -26.02
CA TRP A 80 -23.22 2.47 -26.81
C TRP A 80 -22.81 3.77 -26.09
N PHE A 81 -22.53 3.79 -24.78
CA PHE A 81 -22.33 5.06 -24.05
C PHE A 81 -20.92 5.28 -23.45
N SER A 82 -20.12 4.24 -23.24
CA SER A 82 -18.71 4.41 -22.89
C SER A 82 -17.95 3.14 -23.26
N GLN A 83 -17.10 3.23 -24.29
CA GLN A 83 -16.07 2.23 -24.55
C GLN A 83 -14.74 2.87 -24.22
N GLN A 84 -13.98 2.25 -23.32
CA GLN A 84 -12.63 2.69 -22.99
C GLN A 84 -11.64 1.63 -23.46
N TRP A 85 -10.47 2.10 -23.88
CA TRP A 85 -9.34 1.30 -24.32
C TRP A 85 -8.09 1.81 -23.63
N HIS A 86 -7.13 0.91 -23.42
CA HIS A 86 -5.82 1.29 -22.92
C HIS A 86 -5.17 2.35 -23.80
N ALA A 87 -4.75 3.47 -23.20
CA ALA A 87 -3.98 4.49 -23.91
C ALA A 87 -2.57 3.96 -24.28
N THR A 88 -2.05 3.03 -23.49
CA THR A 88 -0.81 2.28 -23.74
C THR A 88 -1.03 0.84 -23.30
N GLU A 89 -0.64 -0.11 -24.15
CA GLU A 89 -0.76 -1.54 -23.83
C GLU A 89 -0.10 -1.86 -22.49
N SER A 90 -0.75 -2.73 -21.72
CA SER A 90 -0.24 -3.17 -20.43
C SER A 90 1.10 -3.90 -20.62
N ALA A 91 2.08 -3.61 -19.79
CA ALA A 91 3.39 -4.25 -19.73
C ALA A 91 3.30 -5.76 -19.45
N VAL A 92 2.18 -6.20 -18.87
CA VAL A 92 1.79 -7.59 -18.68
C VAL A 92 0.33 -7.75 -19.08
N GLY A 93 0.00 -8.83 -19.76
CA GLY A 93 -1.33 -9.08 -20.30
C GLY A 93 -2.12 -10.18 -19.59
N THR A 94 -1.52 -10.94 -18.68
CA THR A 94 -2.22 -11.98 -17.90
C THR A 94 -1.83 -11.95 -16.44
N ILE A 95 -2.64 -12.56 -15.58
CA ILE A 95 -2.27 -12.77 -14.18
C ILE A 95 -1.02 -13.67 -14.05
N ALA A 96 -0.83 -14.63 -14.95
CA ALA A 96 0.38 -15.47 -14.97
C ALA A 96 1.66 -14.64 -15.23
N GLU A 97 1.59 -13.63 -16.09
CA GLU A 97 2.69 -12.70 -16.35
C GLU A 97 2.95 -11.77 -15.14
N VAL A 98 1.90 -11.37 -14.40
CA VAL A 98 2.05 -10.65 -13.11
C VAL A 98 2.80 -11.52 -12.09
N ASP A 99 2.44 -12.79 -11.99
CA ASP A 99 3.13 -13.74 -11.10
C ASP A 99 4.59 -13.96 -11.54
N ALA A 100 4.86 -14.08 -12.85
CA ALA A 100 6.23 -14.16 -13.36
C ALA A 100 7.06 -12.93 -12.97
N LEU A 101 6.52 -11.72 -13.17
CA LEU A 101 7.14 -10.46 -12.75
C LEU A 101 7.43 -10.44 -11.25
N ALA A 102 6.45 -10.82 -10.42
CA ALA A 102 6.62 -10.88 -8.98
C ALA A 102 7.71 -11.89 -8.56
N GLY A 103 7.80 -13.02 -9.25
CA GLY A 103 8.81 -14.05 -9.04
C GLY A 103 10.22 -13.59 -9.41
N GLU A 104 10.38 -12.87 -10.52
CA GLU A 104 11.67 -12.29 -10.91
C GLU A 104 12.16 -11.28 -9.88
N MET A 105 11.27 -10.39 -9.42
CA MET A 105 11.60 -9.39 -8.40
C MET A 105 11.98 -10.02 -7.06
N GLU A 106 11.29 -11.09 -6.66
CA GLU A 106 11.62 -11.88 -5.47
C GLU A 106 13.04 -12.47 -5.58
N VAL A 107 13.41 -13.04 -6.75
CA VAL A 107 14.76 -13.58 -7.00
C VAL A 107 15.81 -12.47 -6.98
N LEU A 108 15.56 -11.35 -7.65
CA LEU A 108 16.50 -10.21 -7.69
C LEU A 108 16.72 -9.58 -6.32
N ALA A 109 15.74 -9.65 -5.42
CA ALA A 109 15.86 -9.22 -4.03
C ALA A 109 16.61 -10.23 -3.12
N GLY A 110 17.06 -11.36 -3.68
CA GLY A 110 17.78 -12.43 -2.97
C GLY A 110 16.87 -13.48 -2.35
N GLY A 111 15.61 -13.56 -2.80
CA GLY A 111 14.68 -14.61 -2.41
C GLY A 111 15.11 -15.95 -2.99
N ARG A 112 14.93 -17.03 -2.23
CA ARG A 112 15.14 -18.38 -2.76
C ARG A 112 13.92 -18.79 -3.57
N ARG A 113 14.13 -19.32 -4.78
CA ARG A 113 13.07 -20.07 -5.47
C ARG A 113 12.64 -21.22 -4.55
N ARG A 114 11.35 -21.29 -4.22
CA ARG A 114 10.81 -22.46 -3.53
C ARG A 114 10.82 -23.60 -4.55
N GLY A 115 11.55 -24.68 -4.26
CA GLY A 115 11.57 -25.91 -5.05
C GLY A 115 10.29 -26.73 -4.87
N GLY A 116 9.13 -26.14 -5.20
CA GLY A 116 7.85 -26.83 -5.30
C GLY A 116 7.30 -26.65 -6.70
N GLU A 117 6.55 -27.64 -7.18
CA GLU A 117 5.97 -27.71 -8.53
C GLU A 117 5.50 -26.33 -9.03
N GLU A 118 6.09 -25.89 -10.14
CA GLU A 118 5.98 -24.55 -10.75
C GLU A 118 4.58 -24.23 -11.31
N GLY A 119 3.51 -24.91 -10.87
CA GLY A 119 2.25 -24.96 -11.61
C GLY A 119 1.01 -24.30 -11.00
N GLU A 120 0.92 -24.09 -9.67
CA GLU A 120 -0.40 -23.77 -9.05
C GLU A 120 -0.39 -22.63 -8.03
N ARG A 121 0.76 -22.04 -7.72
CA ARG A 121 0.86 -21.11 -6.59
C ARG A 121 0.93 -19.69 -7.09
N THR A 122 -0.19 -18.98 -7.02
CA THR A 122 -0.17 -17.53 -7.25
C THR A 122 0.80 -16.83 -6.29
N LEU A 123 1.50 -15.83 -6.81
CA LEU A 123 2.37 -14.96 -6.04
C LEU A 123 1.64 -13.67 -5.61
N ILE A 124 0.42 -13.42 -6.05
CA ILE A 124 -0.42 -12.33 -5.56
C ILE A 124 -0.96 -12.72 -4.17
N ASP A 125 -0.75 -11.86 -3.17
CA ASP A 125 -1.21 -12.11 -1.80
C ASP A 125 -2.56 -11.44 -1.49
N ALA A 126 -2.90 -10.36 -2.20
CA ALA A 126 -4.20 -9.70 -2.10
C ALA A 126 -4.49 -8.90 -3.37
N VAL A 127 -5.77 -8.69 -3.66
CA VAL A 127 -6.24 -7.72 -4.65
C VAL A 127 -6.88 -6.54 -3.93
N ALA A 128 -6.61 -5.32 -4.39
CA ALA A 128 -7.29 -4.11 -3.94
C ALA A 128 -8.02 -3.46 -5.12
N VAL A 129 -9.33 -3.19 -4.96
CA VAL A 129 -10.17 -2.57 -5.98
C VAL A 129 -10.73 -1.25 -5.45
N SER A 130 -10.41 -0.14 -6.12
CA SER A 130 -10.72 1.21 -5.67
C SER A 130 -12.13 1.68 -6.01
N HIS A 131 -12.78 1.10 -7.03
CA HIS A 131 -14.19 1.34 -7.34
C HIS A 131 -14.77 0.29 -8.31
N GLU A 132 -16.09 0.31 -8.51
CA GLU A 132 -16.87 -0.70 -9.26
C GLU A 132 -16.85 -0.53 -10.78
N PHE A 133 -16.40 0.62 -11.31
CA PHE A 133 -16.32 0.80 -12.76
C PHE A 133 -15.29 -0.14 -13.37
N THR A 134 -15.58 -0.58 -14.59
CA THR A 134 -14.92 -1.75 -15.19
C THR A 134 -13.48 -1.50 -15.64
N ASP A 135 -13.03 -0.25 -15.67
CA ASP A 135 -11.61 0.15 -15.85
C ASP A 135 -10.76 -0.01 -14.57
N HIS A 136 -11.39 -0.32 -13.44
CA HIS A 136 -10.72 -0.71 -12.19
C HIS A 136 -11.19 -2.09 -11.67
N CYS A 137 -12.44 -2.44 -11.93
CA CYS A 137 -13.10 -3.68 -11.55
C CYS A 137 -13.34 -4.58 -12.78
N HIS A 138 -12.29 -4.80 -13.58
CA HIS A 138 -12.40 -5.56 -14.83
C HIS A 138 -12.62 -7.05 -14.57
N ARG A 139 -13.82 -7.55 -14.88
CA ARG A 139 -14.23 -8.92 -14.56
C ARG A 139 -13.32 -9.97 -15.18
N GLU A 140 -13.02 -9.87 -16.47
CA GLU A 140 -12.23 -10.90 -17.17
C GLU A 140 -10.83 -11.04 -16.56
N THR A 141 -10.19 -9.92 -16.20
CA THR A 141 -8.88 -9.93 -15.54
C THR A 141 -8.99 -10.48 -14.11
N LEU A 142 -10.03 -10.08 -13.37
CA LEU A 142 -10.20 -10.49 -11.98
C LEU A 142 -10.50 -12.00 -11.87
N GLU A 143 -11.28 -12.56 -12.78
CA GLU A 143 -11.57 -14.00 -12.81
C GLU A 143 -10.35 -14.86 -13.20
N GLU A 144 -9.27 -14.28 -13.77
CA GLU A 144 -7.98 -14.96 -13.91
C GLU A 144 -7.20 -15.08 -12.58
N VAL A 145 -7.48 -14.23 -11.58
CA VAL A 145 -6.81 -14.29 -10.28
C VAL A 145 -7.26 -15.54 -9.54
N HIS A 146 -6.38 -16.25 -8.85
CA HIS A 146 -6.76 -17.43 -8.08
C HIS A 146 -7.83 -17.09 -7.02
N GLY A 147 -8.92 -17.87 -6.94
CA GLY A 147 -10.09 -17.59 -6.08
C GLY A 147 -9.81 -17.57 -4.57
N ASP A 148 -8.64 -18.06 -4.15
CA ASP A 148 -8.17 -18.03 -2.75
C ASP A 148 -7.54 -16.69 -2.36
N VAL A 149 -7.20 -15.85 -3.33
CA VAL A 149 -6.63 -14.52 -3.09
C VAL A 149 -7.74 -13.63 -2.52
N PRO A 150 -7.54 -13.03 -1.33
CA PRO A 150 -8.53 -12.13 -0.76
C PRO A 150 -8.61 -10.81 -1.56
N VAL A 151 -9.84 -10.36 -1.81
CA VAL A 151 -10.12 -9.10 -2.49
C VAL A 151 -10.59 -8.05 -1.47
N PHE A 152 -9.98 -6.88 -1.47
CA PHE A 152 -10.35 -5.72 -0.68
C PHE A 152 -10.90 -4.64 -1.60
N ALA A 153 -12.19 -4.33 -1.52
CA ALA A 153 -12.84 -3.46 -2.51
C ALA A 153 -13.73 -2.40 -1.86
N THR A 154 -14.16 -1.36 -2.59
CA THR A 154 -15.26 -0.48 -2.11
C THR A 154 -16.55 -1.27 -1.91
N GLU A 155 -17.52 -0.72 -1.19
CA GLU A 155 -18.76 -1.44 -0.89
C GLU A 155 -19.51 -1.88 -2.16
N GLN A 156 -19.62 -1.01 -3.18
CA GLN A 156 -20.24 -1.38 -4.46
C GLN A 156 -19.43 -2.43 -5.21
N ALA A 157 -18.10 -2.24 -5.33
CA ALA A 157 -17.22 -3.19 -6.00
C ALA A 157 -17.22 -4.56 -5.30
N ALA A 158 -17.21 -4.59 -3.96
CA ALA A 158 -17.28 -5.83 -3.19
C ALA A 158 -18.58 -6.61 -3.46
N LYS A 159 -19.73 -5.91 -3.54
CA LYS A 159 -21.02 -6.53 -3.89
C LYS A 159 -21.00 -7.10 -5.31
N LEU A 160 -20.45 -6.34 -6.27
CA LEU A 160 -20.31 -6.76 -7.67
C LEU A 160 -19.41 -7.99 -7.80
N ILE A 161 -18.19 -7.93 -7.26
CA ILE A 161 -17.19 -9.02 -7.31
C ILE A 161 -17.72 -10.28 -6.63
N SER A 162 -18.41 -10.13 -5.48
CA SER A 162 -19.02 -11.27 -4.79
C SER A 162 -20.08 -11.97 -5.65
N SER A 163 -20.82 -11.23 -6.49
CA SER A 163 -21.84 -11.80 -7.38
C SER A 163 -21.26 -12.73 -8.45
N TRP A 164 -19.96 -12.63 -8.74
CA TRP A 164 -19.29 -13.48 -9.72
C TRP A 164 -19.03 -14.89 -9.19
N ASN A 165 -19.14 -15.11 -7.87
CA ASN A 165 -18.92 -16.41 -7.21
C ASN A 165 -17.54 -17.04 -7.49
N HIS A 166 -16.53 -16.20 -7.72
CA HIS A 166 -15.17 -16.61 -8.02
C HIS A 166 -14.27 -16.61 -6.78
N PHE A 167 -14.28 -15.52 -6.02
CA PHE A 167 -13.43 -15.34 -4.84
C PHE A 167 -14.09 -15.88 -3.56
N ARG A 168 -13.32 -16.60 -2.75
CA ARG A 168 -13.78 -17.09 -1.44
C ARG A 168 -13.82 -16.00 -0.37
N THR A 169 -13.09 -14.91 -0.56
CA THR A 169 -12.97 -13.83 0.42
C THR A 169 -12.98 -12.48 -0.29
N VAL A 170 -14.06 -11.73 -0.11
CA VAL A 170 -14.22 -10.36 -0.58
C VAL A 170 -14.60 -9.49 0.61
N ILE A 171 -13.79 -8.48 0.91
CA ILE A 171 -13.91 -7.66 2.12
C ILE A 171 -14.09 -6.19 1.71
N PRO A 172 -15.19 -5.54 2.11
CA PRO A 172 -15.35 -4.11 1.94
C PRO A 172 -14.26 -3.34 2.69
N THR A 173 -13.60 -2.42 2.00
CA THR A 173 -12.57 -1.55 2.57
C THR A 173 -13.22 -0.51 3.48
N PRO A 174 -12.82 -0.47 4.76
CA PRO A 174 -13.37 0.49 5.71
C PRO A 174 -12.85 1.91 5.42
N THR A 175 -13.66 2.92 5.74
CA THR A 175 -13.25 4.33 5.62
C THR A 175 -12.33 4.73 6.78
N PHE A 176 -11.13 5.17 6.44
CA PHE A 176 -10.20 5.81 7.36
C PHE A 176 -10.72 7.20 7.75
N SER A 177 -10.82 7.48 9.05
CA SER A 177 -11.41 8.74 9.55
C SER A 177 -10.64 9.32 10.73
N ALA A 178 -10.85 10.61 10.97
CA ALA A 178 -10.26 11.30 12.12
C ALA A 178 -10.74 10.74 13.48
N GLN A 179 -11.92 10.09 13.51
CA GLN A 179 -12.47 9.47 14.72
C GLN A 179 -11.74 8.16 15.07
N ASN A 180 -11.15 7.48 14.10
CA ASN A 180 -10.34 6.28 14.31
C ASN A 180 -9.04 6.39 13.50
N PRO A 181 -8.07 7.20 13.95
CA PRO A 181 -6.88 7.53 13.16
C PRO A 181 -5.80 6.44 13.19
N ASP A 182 -5.95 5.38 14.00
CA ASP A 182 -4.98 4.27 14.02
C ASP A 182 -5.23 3.34 12.84
N TRP A 183 -4.35 3.40 11.84
CA TRP A 183 -4.44 2.58 10.63
C TRP A 183 -4.49 1.07 10.94
N ARG A 184 -3.95 0.63 12.09
CA ARG A 184 -3.93 -0.77 12.51
C ARG A 184 -5.32 -1.31 12.78
N SER A 185 -6.25 -0.45 13.18
CA SER A 185 -7.67 -0.81 13.35
C SER A 185 -8.33 -1.27 12.04
N TYR A 186 -7.70 -1.00 10.90
CA TYR A 186 -8.18 -1.36 9.57
C TYR A 186 -7.39 -2.53 8.94
N SER A 187 -6.50 -3.18 9.69
CA SER A 187 -5.85 -4.42 9.28
C SER A 187 -6.84 -5.59 9.46
N LEU A 188 -7.66 -5.82 8.44
CA LEU A 188 -8.71 -6.84 8.47
C LEU A 188 -8.16 -8.20 8.03
N PRO A 189 -8.38 -9.29 8.80
CA PRO A 189 -8.05 -10.64 8.34
C PRO A 189 -8.69 -10.92 6.97
N PRO A 190 -7.99 -11.60 6.05
CA PRO A 190 -6.73 -12.33 6.23
C PRO A 190 -5.45 -11.50 6.06
N LEU A 191 -5.51 -10.15 5.98
CA LEU A 191 -4.30 -9.34 5.92
C LEU A 191 -3.41 -9.58 7.15
N PRO A 192 -2.08 -9.57 6.97
CA PRO A 192 -1.19 -9.64 8.10
C PRO A 192 -1.30 -8.35 8.94
N SER A 193 -1.14 -8.47 10.26
CA SER A 193 -1.33 -7.37 11.23
C SER A 193 -0.42 -6.14 11.04
N TRP A 194 0.58 -6.24 10.17
CA TRP A 194 1.50 -5.15 9.82
C TRP A 194 1.10 -4.42 8.54
N LEU A 195 -0.03 -4.77 7.91
CA LEU A 195 -0.57 -4.21 6.67
C LEU A 195 -2.07 -3.92 6.84
N SER A 196 -2.54 -2.77 6.38
CA SER A 196 -3.97 -2.49 6.21
C SER A 196 -4.25 -1.95 4.81
N ILE A 197 -5.47 -2.21 4.35
CA ILE A 197 -6.06 -1.64 3.14
C ILE A 197 -7.38 -1.01 3.58
N SER A 198 -7.46 0.30 3.42
CA SER A 198 -8.60 1.14 3.83
C SER A 198 -8.88 2.16 2.73
N ARG A 199 -9.85 3.05 2.97
CA ARG A 199 -10.24 4.08 1.99
C ARG A 199 -10.29 5.45 2.62
N VAL A 200 -9.83 6.47 1.92
CA VAL A 200 -10.07 7.88 2.27
C VAL A 200 -11.16 8.43 1.36
N THR A 201 -12.10 9.16 1.95
CA THR A 201 -13.24 9.77 1.25
C THR A 201 -13.31 11.26 1.53
N ALA A 202 -13.74 12.06 0.55
CA ALA A 202 -14.10 13.45 0.78
C ALA A 202 -15.51 13.56 1.41
N PRO A 203 -15.68 14.22 2.58
CA PRO A 203 -16.97 14.33 3.26
C PRO A 203 -18.08 15.01 2.47
N SER A 204 -17.71 15.86 1.50
CA SER A 204 -18.65 16.64 0.67
C SER A 204 -19.09 15.91 -0.61
N ASP A 205 -18.63 14.68 -0.83
CA ASP A 205 -18.96 13.90 -2.02
C ASP A 205 -20.05 12.88 -1.72
N ALA A 206 -21.29 13.23 -2.06
CA ALA A 206 -22.49 12.43 -1.78
C ALA A 206 -22.47 11.04 -2.42
N LEU A 207 -21.61 10.81 -3.43
CA LEU A 207 -21.52 9.54 -4.16
C LEU A 207 -20.16 8.87 -4.00
N TYR A 208 -19.25 9.46 -3.23
CA TYR A 208 -17.89 8.97 -3.00
C TYR A 208 -17.06 8.71 -4.28
N TYR A 209 -17.36 9.42 -5.38
CA TYR A 209 -16.57 9.35 -6.61
C TYR A 209 -15.11 9.76 -6.38
N HIS A 210 -14.86 10.66 -5.42
CA HIS A 210 -13.55 11.08 -4.97
C HIS A 210 -13.15 10.27 -3.74
N SER A 211 -12.76 9.03 -3.98
CA SER A 211 -12.16 8.17 -2.95
C SER A 211 -10.80 7.64 -3.38
N ALA A 212 -9.97 7.30 -2.41
CA ALA A 212 -8.63 6.77 -2.65
C ALA A 212 -8.39 5.57 -1.76
N LEU A 213 -7.72 4.54 -2.29
CA LEU A 213 -7.19 3.46 -1.48
C LEU A 213 -6.06 3.99 -0.59
N LEU A 214 -6.12 3.63 0.68
CA LEU A 214 -5.08 3.90 1.67
C LEU A 214 -4.48 2.57 2.12
N ILE A 215 -3.31 2.26 1.57
CA ILE A 215 -2.51 1.08 1.92
C ILE A 215 -1.43 1.53 2.90
N THR A 216 -1.48 1.04 4.13
CA THR A 216 -0.49 1.40 5.17
C THR A 216 0.18 0.16 5.73
N PHE A 217 1.47 0.26 6.00
CA PHE A 217 2.25 -0.87 6.48
C PHE A 217 3.38 -0.44 7.42
N ALA A 218 3.75 -1.35 8.31
CA ALA A 218 4.91 -1.19 9.19
C ALA A 218 6.06 -2.12 8.72
N PRO A 219 7.16 -1.57 8.18
CA PRO A 219 8.29 -2.38 7.72
C PRO A 219 9.04 -3.07 8.88
N HIS A 220 8.85 -2.59 10.09
CA HIS A 220 9.36 -3.18 11.32
C HIS A 220 8.15 -3.49 12.19
N ALA A 221 8.04 -4.72 12.68
CA ALA A 221 6.95 -5.09 13.57
C ALA A 221 7.01 -4.17 14.80
N SER A 222 6.16 -3.15 14.87
CA SER A 222 5.92 -2.44 16.12
C SER A 222 5.31 -3.43 17.10
N PRO A 223 5.70 -3.38 18.39
CA PRO A 223 5.00 -4.15 19.40
C PRO A 223 3.50 -3.84 19.31
N ALA A 224 2.68 -4.89 19.39
CA ALA A 224 1.23 -4.76 19.33
C ALA A 224 0.77 -3.73 20.40
N PRO A 225 -0.21 -2.87 20.10
CA PRO A 225 -0.75 -1.98 21.11
C PRO A 225 -1.30 -2.83 22.26
N THR A 226 -0.76 -2.59 23.47
CA THR A 226 -1.32 -3.18 24.70
C THR A 226 -2.75 -2.70 24.82
N LYS A 227 -3.72 -3.60 24.62
CA LYS A 227 -5.12 -3.33 24.99
C LYS A 227 -5.08 -2.96 26.48
N LYS A 228 -5.39 -1.70 26.82
CA LYS A 228 -5.65 -1.33 28.21
C LYS A 228 -6.83 -2.19 28.65
N ARG A 229 -6.56 -3.24 29.44
CA ARG A 229 -7.60 -3.93 30.19
C ARG A 229 -8.28 -2.85 31.02
N ALA A 230 -9.57 -2.61 30.76
CA ALA A 230 -10.40 -1.90 31.70
C ALA A 230 -10.31 -2.68 33.02
N SER A 231 -9.69 -2.08 34.03
CA SER A 231 -9.72 -2.63 35.38
C SER A 231 -11.16 -2.45 35.88
N LEU A 232 -11.93 -3.54 35.83
CA LEU A 232 -13.16 -3.67 36.60
C LEU A 232 -12.77 -3.66 38.09
N SER A 233 -12.94 -2.52 38.75
CA SER A 233 -12.96 -2.43 40.21
C SER A 233 -14.33 -2.92 40.68
N ILE A 234 -14.44 -4.23 40.90
CA ILE A 234 -15.50 -4.83 41.70
C ILE A 234 -14.91 -4.95 43.11
N PHE A 235 -15.38 -4.10 44.02
CA PHE A 235 -15.70 -4.36 45.43
C PHE A 235 -15.89 -3.00 46.12
N GLY A 236 -17.11 -2.77 46.60
CA GLY A 236 -17.48 -1.63 47.44
C GLY A 236 -17.28 -1.96 48.93
N GLU A 237 -16.93 -0.90 49.66
CA GLU A 237 -17.41 -0.46 50.99
C GLU A 237 -17.41 -1.45 52.18
N ASP A 238 -16.65 -1.14 53.25
CA ASP A 238 -17.18 -0.47 54.47
C ASP A 238 -16.12 -0.26 55.60
N ASP A 239 -16.19 0.95 56.19
CA ASP A 239 -15.98 1.43 57.58
C ASP A 239 -14.66 1.37 58.42
N SER A 240 -14.00 2.55 58.47
CA SER A 240 -13.64 3.38 59.67
C SER A 240 -12.54 2.95 60.70
N PRO A 241 -12.10 3.83 61.63
CA PRO A 241 -11.28 5.04 61.43
C PRO A 241 -10.03 5.06 62.35
N PHE A 242 -8.93 5.72 61.95
CA PHE A 242 -7.98 6.22 62.95
C PHE A 242 -7.25 7.49 62.51
N ASP A 243 -7.24 8.41 63.47
CA ASP A 243 -6.76 9.77 63.54
C ASP A 243 -5.25 9.90 63.30
N SER A 244 -4.82 10.93 62.56
CA SER A 244 -3.80 11.93 62.99
C SER A 244 -3.19 12.71 61.81
N ASP A 245 -3.56 13.98 61.75
CA ASP A 245 -2.81 15.11 61.15
C ASP A 245 -2.05 15.85 62.29
N PRO A 246 -1.19 16.89 62.09
CA PRO A 246 -0.48 17.43 60.90
C PRO A 246 1.02 17.80 61.32
N PRO A 247 1.79 18.81 60.81
CA PRO A 247 1.51 19.82 59.77
C PRO A 247 2.65 20.25 58.80
N ASN A 248 2.19 21.01 57.78
CA ASN A 248 2.80 22.17 57.10
C ASN A 248 4.17 22.06 56.38
N ALA A 249 4.15 22.37 55.08
CA ALA A 249 4.76 23.62 54.58
C ALA A 249 4.31 23.92 53.13
N SER A 250 3.63 25.05 52.98
CA SER A 250 3.29 25.73 51.73
C SER A 250 4.45 26.59 51.24
N SER A 251 4.72 26.60 49.93
CA SER A 251 5.22 27.79 49.23
C SER A 251 5.25 27.60 47.70
N THR A 252 4.37 28.31 47.01
CA THR A 252 4.59 28.95 45.70
C THR A 252 4.18 30.43 45.88
N PRO A 253 4.42 31.37 44.93
CA PRO A 253 5.27 31.38 43.74
C PRO A 253 6.22 32.62 43.70
N ARG A 254 7.16 32.68 42.74
CA ARG A 254 7.74 33.96 42.31
C ARG A 254 7.81 34.06 40.78
N THR A 255 7.17 35.13 40.33
CA THR A 255 7.10 35.73 39.01
C THR A 255 8.43 36.36 38.58
N GLY A 256 8.66 36.44 37.27
CA GLY A 256 9.75 37.25 36.72
C GLY A 256 10.06 37.00 35.24
N SER A 257 9.26 37.57 34.33
CA SER A 257 9.72 37.86 32.96
C SER A 257 10.66 39.06 32.96
N PRO A 258 11.58 39.16 31.99
CA PRO A 258 11.60 40.39 31.20
C PRO A 258 11.81 40.17 29.69
N SER A 259 11.34 41.18 28.97
CA SER A 259 11.13 41.39 27.55
C SER A 259 12.36 41.84 26.74
N ASN A 260 12.48 41.30 25.50
CA ASN A 260 12.92 41.91 24.20
C ASN A 260 14.29 42.69 24.11
N PRO A 261 14.87 43.06 22.94
CA PRO A 261 14.40 43.00 21.54
C PRO A 261 15.38 42.48 20.45
N TYR A 262 14.84 42.09 19.29
CA TYR A 262 15.57 41.89 18.03
C TYR A 262 15.97 43.23 17.38
N PRO A 263 17.08 43.26 16.60
CA PRO A 263 17.02 43.79 15.22
C PRO A 263 17.97 43.02 14.25
N PRO A 264 18.15 43.41 12.97
CA PRO A 264 17.32 43.01 11.84
C PRO A 264 18.06 42.19 10.75
N SER A 265 17.26 41.73 9.79
CA SER A 265 17.55 41.00 8.53
C SER A 265 18.93 41.19 7.88
N ARG A 266 19.59 40.06 7.55
CA ARG A 266 20.61 39.96 6.50
C ARG A 266 20.06 39.19 5.30
N LYS A 267 20.12 39.79 4.11
CA LYS A 267 19.79 39.15 2.82
C LYS A 267 20.91 38.18 2.40
N PRO A 268 20.62 37.02 1.79
CA PRO A 268 21.61 36.27 1.02
C PRO A 268 21.46 36.49 -0.50
N ILE A 269 22.60 36.59 -1.16
CA ILE A 269 22.85 36.75 -2.61
C ILE A 269 22.60 35.41 -3.35
N PRO A 270 22.16 35.40 -4.62
CA PRO A 270 21.85 34.16 -5.35
C PRO A 270 23.08 33.57 -6.08
N ARG A 271 23.18 32.23 -6.14
CA ARG A 271 23.42 31.40 -7.36
C ARG A 271 23.78 29.92 -7.06
N SER A 272 23.04 29.03 -7.75
CA SER A 272 23.44 27.77 -8.44
C SER A 272 24.17 26.62 -7.71
N ARG A 273 23.46 25.48 -7.52
CA ARG A 273 23.57 24.17 -8.24
C ARG A 273 22.92 23.03 -7.42
N PRO A 274 22.46 21.93 -8.05
CA PRO A 274 21.42 21.07 -7.50
C PRO A 274 21.97 20.08 -6.47
N SER A 275 21.26 19.92 -5.35
CA SER A 275 21.46 18.79 -4.44
C SER A 275 20.33 17.79 -4.65
N LEU A 276 20.74 16.53 -4.83
CA LEU A 276 19.87 15.36 -4.88
C LEU A 276 19.10 15.26 -3.56
N SER A 277 17.79 15.48 -3.60
CA SER A 277 16.91 15.19 -2.47
C SER A 277 16.22 13.84 -2.69
N CYS A 278 16.48 12.94 -1.76
CA CYS A 278 15.72 11.73 -1.53
C CYS A 278 14.39 12.15 -0.90
N THR A 279 13.28 12.06 -1.64
CA THR A 279 11.93 12.35 -1.13
C THR A 279 11.20 11.04 -0.78
N ALA A 280 10.80 10.92 0.48
CA ALA A 280 9.68 10.07 0.86
C ALA A 280 8.40 10.75 0.35
N SER A 281 7.76 10.17 -0.68
CA SER A 281 6.50 10.68 -1.21
C SER A 281 5.32 10.08 -0.48
N THR A 282 4.60 10.90 0.27
CA THR A 282 3.15 10.72 0.45
C THR A 282 2.50 11.12 -0.86
N MET A 283 1.90 10.17 -1.57
CA MET A 283 1.24 10.43 -2.84
C MET A 283 -0.26 10.64 -2.58
N CYS A 284 -0.71 11.90 -2.66
CA CYS A 284 -2.12 12.25 -2.85
C CYS A 284 -2.27 12.70 -4.30
N LEU A 285 -3.00 11.94 -5.13
CA LEU A 285 -3.42 12.44 -6.44
C LEU A 285 -4.56 13.45 -6.24
N PHE A 286 -4.39 14.67 -6.75
CA PHE A 286 -5.45 15.66 -6.93
C PHE A 286 -5.75 15.80 -8.43
N PRO A 287 -7.02 15.77 -8.87
CA PRO A 287 -7.35 16.13 -10.24
C PRO A 287 -7.20 17.64 -10.46
N ARG A 288 -6.69 18.00 -11.64
CA ARG A 288 -6.59 19.38 -12.14
C ARG A 288 -7.99 20.02 -12.18
N ARG A 289 -8.10 21.25 -11.67
CA ARG A 289 -9.24 22.12 -11.96
C ARG A 289 -9.21 22.51 -13.45
N SER A 290 -10.28 22.23 -14.17
CA SER A 290 -10.62 22.94 -15.41
C SER A 290 -11.35 24.24 -15.06
N ASN A 291 -10.96 25.33 -15.71
CA ASN A 291 -11.68 26.61 -15.71
C ASN A 291 -13.07 26.48 -16.33
#